data_AF-A0A5P9GTT7-F1
#
_entry.id   AF-A0A5P9GTT7-F1
#
_cell.length_a   1.000
_cell.length_b   1.000
_cell.length_c   1.000
_cell.angle_alpha   90.00
_cell.angle_beta   90.00
_cell.angle_gamma   90.00
#
_symmetry.space_group_name_H-M   'P 1'
#
loop_
_entity.id
_entity.type
_entity.pdbx_description
1 polymer ?
#
loop_
_entity_poly.entity_id
_entity_poly.type
_entity_poly.pdbx_seq_one_letter_code
_entity_poly.pdbx_strand_id
1 'polypeptide(L)' 'MFGLIRLVVLSSLTFVAGVFFERHNVSEACTAQGGLATDGLCVVQNTGAN' A
#
# COMPACT_ATOMS: atom_id res chain seq x y z
N MET A 1 -30.05 12.21 -15.81
CA MET A 1 -29.67 11.04 -14.96
C MET A 1 -28.18 11.09 -14.57
N PHE A 2 -27.67 12.27 -14.17
CA PHE A 2 -26.23 12.52 -13.93
C PHE A 2 -25.69 11.91 -12.61
N GLY A 3 -26.54 11.27 -11.79
CA GLY A 3 -26.14 10.72 -10.49
C GLY A 3 -25.33 9.44 -10.56
N LEU A 4 -25.56 8.56 -11.55
CA LEU A 4 -24.88 7.27 -11.66
C LEU A 4 -23.39 7.43 -12.01
N ILE A 5 -23.07 8.36 -12.90
CA ILE A 5 -21.68 8.71 -13.24
C ILE A 5 -20.91 9.20 -12.01
N ARG A 6 -21.55 10.00 -11.15
CA ARG A 6 -20.90 10.48 -9.92
C ARG A 6 -20.59 9.32 -8.95
N LEU A 7 -21.47 8.32 -8.85
CA LEU A 7 -21.21 7.13 -8.04
C LEU A 7 -20.02 6.32 -8.55
N VAL A 8 -19.96 6.08 -9.87
CA VAL A 8 -18.84 5.32 -10.47
C VAL A 8 -17.51 6.05 -10.25
N VAL A 9 -17.49 7.37 -10.43
CA VAL A 9 -16.28 8.19 -10.21
C VAL A 9 -15.85 8.19 -8.74
N LEU A 10 -16.78 8.34 -7.80
CA LEU A 10 -16.42 8.31 -6.38
C LEU A 10 -15.94 6.91 -5.95
N SER A 11 -16.60 5.86 -6.42
CA SER A 11 -16.21 4.47 -6.13
C SER A 11 -14.82 4.13 -6.65
N SER A 12 -14.46 4.59 -7.85
CA SER A 12 -13.13 4.33 -8.42
C SER A 12 -12.05 5.09 -7.65
N LEU A 13 -12.29 6.35 -7.28
CA LEU A 13 -11.37 7.14 -6.45
C LEU A 13 -11.13 6.49 -5.08
N THR A 14 -12.19 6.02 -4.40
CA THR A 14 -12.05 5.32 -3.11
C THR A 14 -11.29 4.01 -3.23
N PHE A 15 -11.50 3.26 -4.32
CA PHE A 15 -10.79 2.01 -4.59
C PHE A 15 -9.28 2.26 -4.75
N VAL A 16 -8.91 3.26 -5.58
CA VAL A 16 -7.51 3.62 -5.79
C VAL A 16 -6.88 4.09 -4.48
N ALA A 17 -7.55 4.96 -3.72
CA ALA A 17 -7.06 5.42 -2.42
C ALA A 17 -6.82 4.26 -1.44
N GLY A 18 -7.72 3.27 -1.40
CA GLY A 18 -7.56 2.07 -0.57
C GLY A 18 -6.34 1.22 -0.99
N VAL A 19 -6.14 1.01 -2.29
CA VAL A 19 -4.97 0.25 -2.80
C VAL A 19 -3.66 0.94 -2.42
N PHE A 20 -3.59 2.28 -2.54
CA PHE A 20 -2.41 3.04 -2.12
C PHE A 20 -2.21 3.03 -0.60
N PHE A 21 -3.29 3.10 0.18
CA PHE A 21 -3.22 3.01 1.64
C PHE A 21 -2.65 1.66 2.09
N GLU A 22 -3.11 0.55 1.51
CA GLU A 22 -2.59 -0.79 1.80
C GLU A 22 -1.09 -0.89 1.49
N ARG A 23 -0.68 -0.37 0.33
CA ARG A 23 0.73 -0.33 -0.09
C ARG A 23 1.59 0.50 0.87
N HIS A 24 1.09 1.66 1.29
CA HIS A 24 1.80 2.54 2.23
C HIS A 24 1.92 1.89 3.61
N ASN A 25 0.84 1.30 4.12
CA ASN A 25 0.82 0.62 5.41
C ASN A 25 1.82 -0.54 5.47
N VAL A 26 1.94 -1.33 4.38
CA VAL A 26 2.94 -2.40 4.29
C VAL A 26 4.38 -1.85 4.29
N SER A 27 4.63 -0.73 3.59
CA SER A 27 5.96 -0.09 3.60
C SER A 27 6.34 0.48 4.95
N GLU A 28 5.37 1.05 5.67
CA GLU A 28 5.58 1.62 7.00
C GLU A 28 5.78 0.53 8.06
N ALA A 29 5.02 -0.56 7.98
CA ALA A 29 5.24 -1.74 8.82
C ALA A 29 6.64 -2.34 8.62
N CYS A 30 7.17 -2.36 7.40
CA CYS A 30 8.53 -2.80 7.13
C CYS A 30 9.60 -1.88 7.75
N THR A 31 9.38 -0.56 7.62
CA THR A 31 10.28 0.46 8.18
C THR A 31 10.28 0.40 9.71
N ALA A 32 9.11 0.18 10.32
CA ALA A 32 8.97 -0.01 11.77
C ALA A 32 9.66 -1.28 12.28
N GLN A 33 9.81 -2.31 11.44
CA GLN A 33 10.55 -3.54 11.75
C GLN A 33 12.07 -3.42 11.50
N GLY A 34 12.56 -2.24 11.10
CA GLY A 34 13.96 -2.00 10.81
C GLY A 34 14.43 -2.55 9.45
N GLY A 35 13.50 -2.92 8.58
CA GLY A 35 13.77 -3.37 7.20
C GLY A 35 13.74 -2.22 6.19
N LEU A 36 14.35 -2.44 5.03
CA LEU A 36 14.27 -1.50 3.90
C LEU A 36 13.17 -1.95 2.96
N ALA A 37 12.16 -1.09 2.73
CA ALA A 37 11.13 -1.34 1.73
C ALA A 37 11.70 -1.08 0.33
N THR A 38 12.03 -2.15 -0.41
CA THR A 38 12.53 -2.08 -1.81
C THR A 38 11.55 -2.82 -2.71
N ASP A 39 11.11 -2.19 -3.80
CA ASP A 39 10.18 -2.77 -4.79
C ASP A 39 8.88 -3.38 -4.20
N GLY A 40 8.38 -2.80 -3.11
CA GLY A 40 7.16 -3.29 -2.44
C GLY A 40 7.36 -4.59 -1.65
N LEU A 41 8.60 -5.03 -1.45
CA LEU A 41 9.00 -6.11 -0.57
C LEU A 41 9.69 -5.54 0.66
N CYS A 42 9.40 -6.13 1.82
CA CYS A 42 10.13 -5.82 3.03
C CYS A 42 11.44 -6.62 3.05
N VAL A 43 12.56 -5.96 2.78
CA VAL A 43 13.88 -6.58 2.88
C VAL A 43 14.39 -6.34 4.29
N VAL A 44 14.06 -7.28 5.19
CA VAL A 44 14.74 -7.38 6.49
C VAL A 44 16.07 -8.06 6.21
N GLN A 45 17.19 -7.34 6.37
CA GLN A 45 18.51 -7.99 6.37
C GLN A 45 18.56 -8.96 7.55
N ASN A 46 18.18 -10.21 7.30
CA ASN A 46 18.47 -11.32 8.19
C ASN A 46 19.97 -11.62 8.08
N THR A 47 20.76 -10.80 8.76
CA THR A 47 22.18 -11.04 9.01
C THR A 47 22.28 -12.14 10.07
N GLY A 48 22.13 -13.41 9.68
CA GLY A 48 22.23 -14.51 10.65
C GLY A 48 21.74 -15.89 10.20
N ALA A 49 22.08 -16.32 8.99
CA ALA A 49 22.03 -17.74 8.62
C ALA A 49 23.39 -18.15 8.03
N ASN A 50 24.41 -18.18 8.90
CA ASN A 50 25.58 -19.07 8.91
C ASN A 50 26.41 -18.73 10.15
#